data_AF-A0A1C6KY29-F1
#
_entry.id   AF-A0A1C6KY29-F1
#
_cell.length_a   1.000
_cell.length_b   1.000
_cell.length_c   1.000
_cell.angle_alpha   90.00
_cell.angle_beta   90.00
_cell.angle_gamma   90.00
#
_symmetry.space_group_name_H-M   'P 1'
#
loop_
_entity.id
_entity.type
_entity.pdbx_description
1 polymer ?
#
loop_
_entity_poly.entity_id
_entity_poly.type
_entity_poly.pdbx_seq_one_letter_code
_entity_poly.pdbx_strand_id
1 'polypeptide(L)' 'MKVLTGFAVMTDAVGKRVAYTYSTVNEQGMVVESNIKESYVVLDEVEIGIIKQLEDKIKTRLA' A
#
# COMPACT_ATOMS: atom_id res chain seq x y z
N MET A 1 -18.37 -0.35 -0.72
CA MET A 1 -17.16 -1.20 -0.79
C MET A 1 -15.94 -0.32 -1.03
N LYS A 2 -14.79 -0.61 -0.40
CA LYS A 2 -13.52 0.09 -0.66
C LYS A 2 -12.74 -0.66 -1.74
N VAL A 3 -12.21 0.05 -2.74
CA VAL A 3 -11.43 -0.51 -3.84
C VAL A 3 -10.05 0.13 -3.82
N LEU A 4 -9.01 -0.67 -3.60
CA LEU A 4 -7.62 -0.22 -3.64
C LEU A 4 -7.26 0.21 -5.07
N THR A 5 -6.85 1.47 -5.23
CA THR A 5 -6.50 2.05 -6.54
C THR A 5 -5.00 2.23 -6.74
N GLY A 6 -4.22 2.15 -5.67
CA GLY A 6 -2.76 2.24 -5.75
C GLY A 6 -2.13 2.23 -4.38
N PHE A 7 -0.87 1.87 -4.30
CA PHE A 7 -0.10 1.91 -3.06
C PHE A 7 1.38 2.15 -3.34
N ALA A 8 2.08 2.59 -2.31
CA ALA A 8 3.52 2.79 -2.29
C ALA A 8 4.07 2.32 -0.94
N VAL A 9 5.25 1.71 -0.98
CA VAL A 9 6.02 1.37 0.21
C VAL A 9 7.19 2.34 0.30
N MET A 10 7.31 3.01 1.45
CA MET A 10 8.36 3.98 1.73
C MET A 10 9.10 3.57 2.99
N THR A 11 10.39 3.85 3.07
CA THR A 11 11.13 3.74 4.34
C THR A 11 11.28 5.16 4.89
N ASP A 12 10.72 5.41 6.07
CA ASP A 12 10.88 6.66 6.81
C ASP A 12 11.76 6.46 8.06
N ALA A 13 11.95 7.51 8.87
CA ALA A 13 12.78 7.45 10.07
C ALA A 13 12.23 6.51 11.17
N VAL A 14 10.95 6.15 11.09
CA VAL A 14 10.25 5.29 12.07
C VAL A 14 10.23 3.83 11.59
N GLY A 15 10.24 3.60 10.28
CA GLY A 15 10.32 2.26 9.69
C GLY A 15 9.73 2.19 8.29
N LYS A 16 9.17 1.03 7.95
CA LYS A 16 8.44 0.85 6.69
C LYS A 16 7.05 1.47 6.81
N ARG A 17 6.66 2.30 5.86
CA ARG A 17 5.35 2.92 5.75
C ARG A 17 4.67 2.46 4.47
N VAL A 18 3.43 2.02 4.58
CA VAL A 18 2.56 1.76 3.42
C VAL A 18 1.62 2.94 3.28
N ALA A 19 1.71 3.63 2.14
CA ALA A 19 0.73 4.61 1.72
C ALA A 19 -0.15 3.97 0.66
N TYR A 20 -1.47 4.14 0.76
CA TYR A 20 -2.40 3.59 -0.21
C TYR A 20 -3.50 4.59 -0.56
N THR A 21 -4.07 4.37 -1.73
CA THR A 21 -5.20 5.13 -2.25
C THR A 21 -6.35 4.18 -2.53
N TYR A 22 -7.56 4.60 -2.23
CA TYR A 22 -8.75 3.83 -2.53
C TYR A 22 -9.92 4.71 -2.96
N SER A 23 -10.89 4.09 -3.61
CA SER A 23 -12.21 4.67 -3.91
C SER A 23 -13.28 3.92 -3.14
N THR A 24 -14.37 4.60 -2.77
CA THR A 24 -15.58 3.96 -2.25
C THR A 24 -16.58 3.80 -3.39
N VAL A 25 -17.15 2.59 -3.51
CA VAL A 25 -18.25 2.29 -4.45
C VAL A 25 -19.50 1.90 -3.68
N ASN A 26 -20.67 2.31 -4.18
CA ASN A 26 -21.96 1.89 -3.63
C ASN A 26 -22.34 0.48 -4.12
N GLU A 27 -23.49 -0.02 -3.67
CA GLU A 27 -23.99 -1.36 -4.01
C GLU A 27 -24.29 -1.53 -5.51
N GLN A 28 -24.54 -0.43 -6.22
CA GLN A 28 -24.77 -0.37 -7.65
C GLN A 28 -23.45 -0.27 -8.46
N GLY A 29 -22.29 -0.30 -7.80
CA GLY A 29 -20.98 -0.22 -8.45
C GLY A 29 -20.55 1.19 -8.86
N MET A 30 -21.29 2.23 -8.47
CA MET A 30 -20.93 3.61 -8.77
C MET A 30 -19.95 4.16 -7.74
N VAL A 31 -18.97 4.94 -8.20
CA VAL A 31 -17.99 5.62 -7.33
C VAL A 31 -18.69 6.72 -6.53
N VAL A 32 -18.59 6.62 -5.21
CA VAL A 32 -19.13 7.60 -4.25
C VAL A 32 -18.03 8.58 -3.86
N GLU A 33 -16.85 8.09 -3.55
CA GLU A 33 -15.66 8.89 -3.28
C GLU A 33 -14.46 8.29 -4.00
N SER A 34 -13.54 9.15 -4.45
CA SER A 34 -12.35 8.72 -5.17
C SER A 34 -11.10 9.36 -4.61
N ASN A 35 -9.96 8.71 -4.83
CA ASN A 35 -8.63 9.22 -4.46
C ASN A 35 -8.48 9.50 -2.95
N ILE A 36 -9.14 8.71 -2.11
CA ILE A 36 -8.92 8.76 -0.66
C ILE A 36 -7.52 8.22 -0.39
N LYS A 37 -6.70 8.97 0.36
CA LYS A 37 -5.31 8.63 0.64
C LYS A 37 -5.12 8.39 2.13
N GLU A 38 -4.53 7.25 2.47
CA GLU A 38 -4.20 6.88 3.85
C GLU A 38 -2.78 6.30 3.91
N SER A 39 -2.20 6.27 5.10
CA SER A 39 -0.93 5.58 5.32
C SER A 39 -0.80 5.07 6.75
N TYR A 40 0.00 4.03 6.93
CA TYR A 40 0.34 3.49 8.25
C TYR A 40 1.79 3.03 8.30
N VAL A 41 2.35 3.04 9.51
CA VAL A 41 3.64 2.42 9.79
C VAL A 41 3.39 0.92 9.96
N VAL A 42 4.19 0.12 9.27
CA VAL A 42 4.13 -1.34 9.34
C VAL A 42 4.87 -1.78 10.59
N LEU A 43 4.14 -2.33 11.55
CA LEU A 43 4.69 -2.86 12.81
C LEU A 43 4.68 -4.39 12.84
N ASP A 44 3.86 -5.02 12.00
CA ASP A 44 3.70 -6.46 11.94
C ASP A 44 4.89 -7.12 11.22
N GLU A 45 5.51 -8.12 11.85
CA GLU A 45 6.71 -8.78 11.33
C GLU A 45 6.44 -9.58 10.05
N VAL A 46 5.24 -10.14 9.90
CA VAL A 46 4.87 -10.90 8.70
C VAL A 46 4.76 -9.95 7.50
N GLU A 47 4.11 -8.80 7.69
CA GLU A 47 3.98 -7.78 6.67
C GLU A 47 5.34 -7.16 6.29
N ILE A 48 6.22 -6.90 7.27
CA ILE A 48 7.61 -6.49 7.02
C ILE A 48 8.34 -7.54 6.16
N GLY A 49 8.14 -8.83 6.44
CA GLY A 49 8.71 -9.93 5.68
C GLY A 49 8.27 -9.93 4.21
N ILE A 50 6.99 -9.68 3.94
CA ILE A 50 6.43 -9.59 2.58
C ILE A 50 7.04 -8.39 1.83
N ILE A 51 7.10 -7.23 2.48
CA ILE A 51 7.70 -6.02 1.91
C ILE A 51 9.16 -6.29 1.52
N LYS A 52 9.92 -6.94 2.40
CA LYS A 52 11.33 -7.29 2.13
C LYS A 52 11.48 -8.19 0.91
N GLN A 53 10.63 -9.21 0.77
CA GLN A 53 10.64 -10.09 -0.40
C GLN A 53 10.38 -9.32 -1.71
N LEU A 54 9.48 -8.33 -1.68
CA LEU A 54 9.22 -7.46 -2.82
C LEU A 54 10.44 -6.58 -3.14
N GLU A 55 11.06 -5.97 -2.12
CA GLU A 55 12.27 -5.16 -2.26
C GLU A 55 13.43 -5.96 -2.86
N ASP A 56 13.63 -7.20 -2.43
CA ASP A 56 14.71 -8.05 -2.93
C ASP A 56 14.49 -8.43 -4.41
N LYS A 57 13.25 -8.70 -4.82
CA LYS A 57 12.92 -8.89 -6.25
C LYS A 57 13.19 -7.64 -7.09
N ILE A 58 12.96 -6.44 -6.54
CA ILE A 58 13.26 -5.18 -7.23
C ILE A 58 14.78 -5.03 -7.39
N LYS A 59 15.57 -5.27 -6.33
CA LYS A 59 17.03 -5.22 -6.41
C LYS A 59 17.60 -6.15 -7.47
N THR A 60 17.06 -7.37 -7.60
CA THR A 60 17.47 -8.30 -8.67
C THR A 60 17.21 -7.75 -10.08
N ARG A 61 16.20 -6.90 -10.28
CA ARG A 61 15.92 -6.27 -11.58
C ARG A 61 16.81 -5.05 -11.86
N LEU A 62 17.36 -4.45 -10.81
CA LEU A 62 18.25 -3.30 -10.91
C LEU A 62 19.72 -3.68 -11.15
N ALA A 63 20.08 -4.94 -10.84
CA ALA A 63 21.38 -5.53 -11.12
C ALA A 63 21.48 -5.98 -12.58
#